data_AF-A0A090QF06-F1
#
_entry.id   AF-A0A090QF06-F1
#
_cell.length_a   1.000
_cell.length_b   1.000
_cell.length_c   1.000
_cell.angle_alpha   90.00
_cell.angle_beta   90.00
_cell.angle_gamma   90.00
#
_symmetry.space_group_name_H-M   'P 1'
#
loop_
_entity.id
_entity.type
_entity.pdbx_description
1 polymer ?
#
loop_
_entity_poly.entity_id
_entity_poly.type
_entity_poly.pdbx_seq_one_letter_code
_entity_poly.pdbx_strand_id
1 'polypeptide(L)'
;MEITQFIKQTESHKIVPVFFHQDANVVINTIESSYKGGVRIFEFVNRGHNGLETFKTIIPHFKKYDDLVIGVGTIYDSKTAAQFVEAGAEFIVSPGLVSELGAYCVQNNIAIYLELLP
;
A
#
# COMPACT_ATOMS: atom_id res chain seq x y z
N MET A 1 -11.45 3.96 0.44
CA MET A 1 -11.47 5.11 1.38
C MET A 1 -11.36 6.39 0.57
N GLU A 2 -12.08 7.46 0.92
CA GLU A 2 -11.94 8.77 0.25
C GLU A 2 -10.54 9.36 0.45
N ILE A 3 -9.98 10.03 -0.57
CA ILE A 3 -8.62 10.59 -0.53
C ILE A 3 -8.44 11.56 0.65
N THR A 4 -9.43 12.41 0.93
CA THR A 4 -9.38 13.35 2.07
C THR A 4 -9.31 12.61 3.42
N GLN A 5 -9.95 11.44 3.53
CA GLN A 5 -9.91 10.63 4.74
C GLN A 5 -8.52 9.98 4.92
N PHE A 6 -7.93 9.49 3.83
CA PHE A 6 -6.56 8.98 3.84
C PHE A 6 -5.55 10.03 4.31
N ILE A 7 -5.64 11.26 3.78
CA ILE A 7 -4.77 12.38 4.19
C ILE A 7 -4.89 12.66 5.70
N LYS A 8 -6.10 12.66 6.26
CA LYS A 8 -6.29 12.83 7.72
C LYS A 8 -5.68 11.69 8.53
N GLN A 9 -5.73 10.47 8.01
CA GLN A 9 -5.08 9.33 8.66
C GLN A 9 -3.56 9.42 8.63
N THR A 10 -2.96 9.85 7.51
CA THR A 10 -1.49 10.04 7.43
C THR A 10 -1.03 11.22 8.30
N GLU A 11 -1.84 12.27 8.45
CA GLU A 11 -1.56 13.36 9.38
C GLU A 11 -1.58 12.91 10.84
N SER A 12 -2.45 11.97 11.22
CA SER A 12 -2.51 11.43 12.58
C SER A 12 -1.45 10.36 12.84
N HIS A 13 -1.03 9.61 11.81
CA HIS A 13 -0.04 8.54 11.90
C HIS A 13 1.22 8.92 11.13
N LYS A 14 2.19 9.50 11.85
CA LYS A 14 3.39 10.15 11.28
C LYS A 14 4.43 9.20 10.67
N ILE A 15 4.20 7.88 10.70
CA ILE A 15 5.14 6.86 10.25
C ILE A 15 4.40 5.89 9.34
N VAL A 16 4.97 5.64 8.17
CA VAL A 16 4.56 4.59 7.23
C VAL A 16 5.74 3.64 7.05
N PRO A 17 5.73 2.45 7.68
CA PRO A 17 6.78 1.46 7.44
C PRO A 17 6.68 0.93 6.00
N VAL A 18 7.85 0.81 5.37
CA VAL A 18 8.01 0.32 4.00
C VAL A 18 8.72 -1.03 4.07
N PHE A 19 8.07 -2.10 3.61
CA PHE A 19 8.60 -3.46 3.79
C PHE A 19 8.21 -4.44 2.69
N PHE A 20 9.08 -5.40 2.42
CA PHE A 20 8.78 -6.57 1.59
C PHE A 20 9.54 -7.81 2.07
N HIS A 21 8.88 -8.95 1.97
CA HIS A 21 9.50 -10.27 2.08
C HIS A 21 8.74 -11.27 1.20
N GLN A 22 9.45 -12.28 0.68
CA GLN A 22 8.88 -13.33 -0.19
C GLN A 22 8.01 -14.37 0.55
N ASP A 23 8.25 -14.53 1.86
CA ASP A 23 7.45 -15.40 2.73
C ASP A 23 6.28 -14.62 3.31
N ALA A 24 5.05 -15.03 2.98
CA ALA A 24 3.81 -14.43 3.45
C ALA A 24 3.70 -14.41 4.98
N ASN A 25 4.19 -15.43 5.68
CA ASN A 25 4.14 -15.47 7.14
C ASN A 25 5.02 -14.40 7.77
N VAL A 26 6.19 -14.13 7.17
CA VAL A 26 7.06 -13.04 7.62
C VAL A 26 6.35 -11.71 7.44
N VAL A 27 5.73 -11.47 6.28
CA VAL A 27 4.97 -10.23 6.03
C VAL A 27 3.81 -10.09 7.01
N ILE A 28 3.04 -11.17 7.25
CA ILE A 28 1.93 -11.15 8.19
C ILE A 28 2.40 -10.77 9.60
N ASN A 29 3.42 -11.47 10.09
CA ASN A 29 3.97 -11.25 11.42
C ASN A 29 4.56 -9.84 11.58
N THR A 30 5.22 -9.31 10.55
CA THR A 30 5.75 -7.94 10.55
C THR A 30 4.62 -6.92 10.66
N ILE A 31 3.59 -7.00 9.81
CA ILE A 31 2.47 -6.05 9.82
C ILE A 31 1.69 -6.15 11.14
N GLU A 32 1.39 -7.36 11.64
CA GLU A 32 0.71 -7.53 12.93
C GLU A 32 1.52 -6.97 14.10
N SER A 33 2.84 -7.13 14.08
CA SER A 33 3.73 -6.60 15.11
C SER A 33 3.79 -5.07 15.06
N SER A 34 3.92 -4.50 13.86
CA SER A 34 3.84 -3.05 13.64
C SER A 34 2.49 -2.49 14.09
N TYR A 35 1.39 -3.17 13.78
CA TYR A 35 0.05 -2.78 14.19
C TYR A 35 -0.11 -2.75 15.71
N LYS A 36 0.39 -3.79 16.42
CA LYS A 36 0.45 -3.83 17.89
C LYS A 36 1.29 -2.69 18.47
N GLY A 37 2.33 -2.26 17.74
CA GLY A 37 3.16 -1.11 18.06
C GLY A 37 2.53 0.26 17.77
N GLY A 38 1.30 0.32 17.25
CA GLY A 38 0.58 1.56 16.97
C GLY A 38 0.63 2.03 15.51
N VAL A 39 1.25 1.26 14.60
CA VAL A 39 1.21 1.57 13.16
C VAL A 39 -0.20 1.32 12.63
N ARG A 40 -0.69 2.25 11.80
CA ARG A 40 -1.99 2.14 11.13
C ARG A 40 -1.93 2.28 9.62
N ILE A 41 -0.77 2.66 9.09
CA ILE A 41 -0.56 2.82 7.65
C ILE A 41 0.72 2.07 7.32
N PHE A 42 0.64 1.16 6.35
CA PHE A 42 1.75 0.29 5.98
C PHE A 42 1.91 0.26 4.46
N GLU A 43 3.14 0.32 3.99
CA GLU A 43 3.46 0.16 2.57
C GLU A 43 4.11 -1.20 2.33
N PHE A 44 3.40 -2.04 1.58
CA PHE A 44 3.97 -3.25 1.01
C PHE A 44 4.72 -2.91 -0.28
N VAL A 45 6.01 -3.24 -0.36
CA VAL A 45 6.80 -2.95 -1.57
C VAL A 45 6.57 -4.05 -2.60
N ASN A 46 6.07 -3.69 -3.79
CA ASN A 46 6.03 -4.61 -4.93
C ASN A 46 7.45 -4.87 -5.45
N ARG A 47 8.12 -5.90 -4.90
CA ARG A 47 9.49 -6.27 -5.26
C ARG A 47 9.59 -7.77 -5.55
N GLY A 48 10.45 -8.13 -6.50
CA GLY A 48 10.67 -9.51 -6.91
C GLY A 48 9.56 -10.07 -7.81
N HIS A 49 9.68 -11.35 -8.19
CA HIS A 49 8.75 -11.99 -9.13
C HIS A 49 7.34 -12.24 -8.55
N ASN A 50 7.21 -12.34 -7.22
CA ASN A 50 5.99 -12.83 -6.55
C ASN A 50 5.29 -11.77 -5.68
N GLY A 51 5.54 -10.47 -5.90
CA GLY A 51 4.97 -9.39 -5.09
C GLY A 51 3.45 -9.43 -5.02
N LEU A 52 2.78 -9.50 -6.17
CA LEU A 52 1.32 -9.54 -6.26
C LEU A 52 0.70 -10.78 -5.61
N GLU A 53 1.27 -11.96 -5.84
CA GLU A 53 0.75 -13.21 -5.28
C GLU A 53 0.94 -13.29 -3.76
N THR A 54 2.06 -12.77 -3.26
CA THR A 54 2.28 -12.60 -1.82
C THR A 54 1.24 -11.66 -1.23
N PHE A 55 0.99 -10.51 -1.89
CA PHE A 55 0.02 -9.53 -1.44
C PHE A 55 -1.41 -10.10 -1.38
N LYS A 56 -1.87 -10.78 -2.44
CA LYS A 56 -3.17 -11.47 -2.46
C LYS A 56 -3.32 -12.48 -1.32
N THR A 57 -2.22 -13.15 -0.96
CA THR A 57 -2.21 -14.14 0.13
C THR A 57 -2.39 -13.49 1.49
N ILE A 58 -1.75 -12.34 1.74
CA ILE A 58 -1.75 -11.71 3.07
C ILE A 58 -2.98 -10.82 3.32
N ILE A 59 -3.50 -10.12 2.32
CA ILE A 59 -4.55 -9.11 2.52
C ILE A 59 -5.81 -9.65 3.21
N PRO A 60 -6.31 -10.86 2.91
CA PRO A 60 -7.43 -11.44 3.63
C PRO A 60 -7.23 -11.54 5.16
N HIS A 61 -5.98 -11.70 5.63
CA HIS A 61 -5.68 -11.76 7.07
C HIS A 61 -5.93 -10.43 7.78
N PHE A 62 -5.84 -9.32 7.04
CA PHE A 62 -5.92 -7.97 7.62
C PHE A 62 -7.32 -7.37 7.62
N LYS A 63 -8.31 -8.03 7.02
CA LYS A 63 -9.71 -7.57 6.99
C LYS A 63 -10.37 -7.41 8.36
N LYS A 64 -9.77 -7.97 9.41
CA LYS A 64 -10.21 -7.86 10.81
C LYS A 64 -9.69 -6.61 11.53
N TYR A 65 -8.82 -5.83 10.89
CA TYR A 65 -8.22 -4.61 11.47
C TYR A 65 -8.84 -3.38 10.81
N ASP A 66 -9.90 -2.84 11.41
CA ASP A 66 -10.73 -1.79 10.81
C ASP A 66 -9.99 -0.45 10.57
N ASP A 67 -8.89 -0.22 11.28
CA ASP A 67 -8.08 1.00 11.20
C ASP A 67 -6.68 0.78 10.61
N LEU A 68 -6.40 -0.41 10.06
CA LEU A 68 -5.16 -0.67 9.33
C LEU A 68 -5.36 -0.42 7.85
N VAL A 69 -4.55 0.48 7.30
CA VAL A 69 -4.49 0.80 5.88
C VAL A 69 -3.24 0.20 5.27
N ILE A 70 -3.42 -0.59 4.20
CA ILE A 70 -2.29 -1.21 3.48
C ILE A 70 -2.25 -0.70 2.05
N GLY A 71 -1.17 -0.01 1.72
CA GLY A 71 -0.86 0.43 0.36
C GLY A 71 0.26 -0.38 -0.26
N VAL A 72 0.53 -0.09 -1.53
CA VAL A 72 1.57 -0.77 -2.30
C VAL A 72 2.48 0.22 -2.99
N GLY A 73 3.78 0.07 -2.79
CA GLY A 73 4.79 0.88 -3.44
C GLY A 73 5.60 0.17 -4.52
N THR A 74 6.49 0.92 -5.18
CA THR A 74 7.21 0.48 -6.39
C THR A 74 6.24 0.17 -7.54
N ILE A 75 5.26 1.06 -7.75
CA ILE A 75 4.30 0.97 -8.85
C ILE A 75 4.64 2.03 -9.90
N TYR A 76 4.80 1.60 -11.16
CA TYR A 76 5.24 2.47 -12.25
C TYR A 76 4.18 2.67 -13.34
N ASP A 77 3.10 1.88 -13.32
CA ASP A 77 2.10 1.86 -14.38
C ASP A 77 0.69 1.55 -13.86
N SER A 78 -0.31 1.99 -14.62
CA SER A 78 -1.73 1.87 -14.31
C SER A 78 -2.22 0.43 -14.22
N LYS A 79 -1.65 -0.48 -15.03
CA LYS A 79 -2.02 -1.89 -15.06
C LYS A 79 -1.59 -2.60 -13.78
N THR A 80 -0.36 -2.40 -13.34
CA THR A 80 0.14 -2.96 -12.08
C THR A 80 -0.63 -2.36 -10.90
N ALA A 81 -0.91 -1.06 -10.90
CA ALA A 81 -1.76 -0.44 -9.88
C ALA A 81 -3.15 -1.10 -9.78
N ALA A 82 -3.80 -1.31 -10.93
CA ALA A 82 -5.12 -1.95 -10.98
C ALA A 82 -5.12 -3.36 -10.37
N GLN A 83 -4.08 -4.15 -10.64
CA GLN A 83 -3.96 -5.50 -10.08
C GLN A 83 -3.86 -5.50 -8.55
N PHE A 84 -3.10 -4.56 -7.97
CA PHE A 84 -2.98 -4.45 -6.52
C PHE A 84 -4.22 -3.86 -5.86
N VAL A 85 -4.87 -2.89 -6.51
CA VAL A 85 -6.14 -2.32 -6.04
C VAL A 85 -7.23 -3.38 -6.02
N GLU A 86 -7.34 -4.20 -7.07
CA GLU A 86 -8.25 -5.34 -7.12
C GLU A 86 -7.94 -6.37 -6.02
N ALA A 87 -6.66 -6.56 -5.69
CA ALA A 87 -6.23 -7.41 -4.58
C ALA A 87 -6.47 -6.81 -3.18
N GLY A 88 -6.86 -5.53 -3.10
CA GLY A 88 -7.24 -4.84 -1.86
C GLY A 88 -6.25 -3.78 -1.37
N ALA A 89 -5.34 -3.29 -2.21
CA ALA A 89 -4.51 -2.12 -1.87
C ALA A 89 -5.36 -0.86 -1.75
N GLU A 90 -5.15 -0.08 -0.69
CA GLU A 90 -5.95 1.10 -0.37
C GLU A 90 -5.33 2.41 -0.85
N PHE A 91 -4.01 2.42 -1.09
CA PHE A 91 -3.28 3.52 -1.71
C PHE A 91 -2.08 3.00 -2.51
N ILE A 92 -1.58 3.83 -3.41
CA ILE A 92 -0.44 3.52 -4.29
C ILE A 92 0.73 4.44 -3.98
N VAL A 93 1.94 3.89 -4.01
CA VAL A 93 3.19 4.65 -3.95
C VAL A 93 3.99 4.46 -5.24
N SER A 94 4.37 5.57 -5.85
CA SER A 94 5.18 5.59 -7.08
C SER A 94 6.53 6.26 -6.81
N PRO A 95 7.67 5.65 -7.20
CA PRO A 95 9.02 6.23 -7.07
C PRO A 95 9.29 7.48 -7.94
N GLY A 96 8.25 8.08 -8.50
CA GLY A 96 8.32 9.23 -9.38
C GLY A 96 6.95 9.61 -9.93
N LEU A 97 6.87 10.78 -10.56
CA LEU A 97 5.64 11.21 -11.23
C LEU A 97 5.52 10.49 -12.58
N VAL A 98 4.59 9.53 -12.65
CA VAL A 98 4.14 8.94 -13.91
C VAL A 98 2.74 9.45 -14.21
N SER A 99 2.60 10.31 -15.20
CA SER A 99 1.34 11.02 -15.49
C SER A 99 0.16 10.08 -15.72
N GLU A 100 0.36 8.98 -16.43
CA GLU A 100 -0.69 7.99 -16.69
C GLU A 100 -1.15 7.30 -15.40
N LEU A 101 -0.22 6.90 -14.54
CA LEU A 101 -0.54 6.30 -13.24
C LEU A 101 -1.28 7.29 -12.33
N GLY A 102 -0.81 8.54 -12.27
CA GLY A 102 -1.49 9.59 -11.50
C GLY A 102 -2.92 9.83 -12.00
N ALA A 103 -3.12 9.89 -13.32
CA ALA A 103 -4.45 10.04 -13.91
C ALA A 103 -5.35 8.84 -13.58
N TYR A 104 -4.83 7.62 -13.69
CA TYR A 104 -5.55 6.40 -13.30
C TYR A 104 -6.00 6.45 -11.82
N CYS A 105 -5.10 6.80 -10.90
CA CYS A 105 -5.43 6.87 -9.47
C CYS A 105 -6.50 7.92 -9.19
N VAL A 106 -6.40 9.13 -9.78
CA VAL A 106 -7.40 10.19 -9.61
C VAL A 106 -8.77 9.76 -10.15
N GLN A 107 -8.82 9.18 -11.35
CA GLN A 107 -10.08 8.73 -11.97
C GLN A 107 -10.80 7.66 -11.15
N ASN A 108 -10.06 6.84 -10.41
CA ASN A 108 -10.59 5.73 -9.61
C ASN A 108 -10.70 6.06 -8.12
N ASN A 109 -10.50 7.33 -7.72
CA ASN A 109 -10.52 7.79 -6.33
C ASN A 109 -9.54 7.02 -5.42
N ILE A 110 -8.34 6.74 -5.93
CA ILE A 110 -7.26 6.07 -5.23
C ILE A 110 -6.23 7.11 -4.82
N ALA A 111 -5.87 7.13 -3.53
CA ALA A 111 -4.78 7.98 -3.08
C ALA A 111 -3.45 7.51 -3.67
N ILE A 112 -2.67 8.45 -4.21
CA ILE A 112 -1.33 8.18 -4.71
C ILE A 112 -0.31 9.06 -3.98
N TYR A 113 0.75 8.45 -3.47
CA TYR A 113 1.92 9.13 -2.93
C TYR A 113 3.07 9.04 -3.93
N LEU A 114 3.73 10.17 -4.17
CA LEU A 114 4.88 10.24 -5.07
C LEU A 114 6.15 10.33 -4.22
N GLU A 115 6.93 9.27 -4.21
CA GLU A 115 8.27 9.24 -3.64
C GLU A 115 9.22 9.90 -4.63
N LEU A 116 9.28 11.23 -4.58
CA LEU A 116 10.29 11.97 -5.31
C LEU A 116 11.62 11.76 -4.58
N LEU A 117 12.54 11.05 -5.22
CA LEU A 117 13.92 10.96 -4.74
C LEU A 117 14.49 12.39 -4.59
N PRO A 118 15.13 12.71 -3.46
CA PRO A 118 15.71 14.03 -3.21
C PRO A 118 16.83 14.40 -4.20
#